data_AF-A0A7V9CKC1-F1
#
_entry.id   AF-A0A7V9CKC1-F1
#
_cell.length_a   1.000
_cell.length_b   1.000
_cell.length_c   1.000
_cell.angle_alpha   90.00
_cell.angle_beta   90.00
_cell.angle_gamma   90.00
#
_symmetry.space_group_name_H-M   'P 1'
#
loop_
_entity.id
_entity.type
_entity.pdbx_description
1 polymer ?
#
loop_
_entity_poly.entity_id
_entity_poly.type
_entity_poly.pdbx_seq_one_letter_code
_entity_poly.pdbx_strand_id
1 'polypeptide(L)'
;MVDGDDPFKTIDATVIRPRPGAGKRGVSDPLGARPFAMPLPVASSVPEVEREGLAIGLNPLVQAASPLLRLAGHARGVLSSVDIPDLRRQALEDFRVFEERARAAGVAHEVVLAARYVLCATVDEAVMSGPGGSQSEWSQHPLLVALHREAWGGEKFFEILERISRDPARHL
;
A
#
# COMPACT_ATOMS: atom_id res chain seq x y z
N MET A 1 -23.05 -53.55 25.33
CA MET A 1 -23.64 -52.41 24.61
C MET A 1 -22.84 -51.18 24.99
N VAL A 2 -22.11 -50.66 24.00
CA VAL A 2 -21.51 -49.33 23.83
C VAL A 2 -20.69 -48.74 25.00
N ASP A 3 -19.38 -49.00 24.93
CA ASP A 3 -18.31 -48.18 25.52
C ASP A 3 -18.30 -46.79 24.88
N GLY A 4 -18.08 -45.76 25.71
CA GLY A 4 -18.04 -44.37 25.31
C GLY A 4 -16.82 -44.03 24.45
N ASP A 5 -17.10 -43.44 23.29
CA ASP A 5 -16.12 -42.77 22.44
C ASP A 5 -15.61 -41.52 23.18
N ASP A 6 -14.34 -41.55 23.59
CA ASP A 6 -13.61 -40.41 24.16
C ASP A 6 -12.83 -39.70 23.04
N PRO A 7 -13.22 -38.47 22.64
CA PRO A 7 -12.65 -37.77 21.49
C PRO A 7 -11.24 -37.19 21.72
N PHE A 8 -10.60 -37.42 22.86
CA PHE A 8 -9.27 -36.88 23.16
C PHE A 8 -8.14 -37.92 23.29
N LYS A 9 -8.35 -39.15 22.80
CA LYS A 9 -7.26 -40.14 22.72
C LYS A 9 -6.18 -39.69 21.73
N THR A 10 -5.09 -39.19 22.31
CA THR A 10 -3.87 -38.80 21.61
C THR A 10 -3.13 -40.07 21.14
N ILE A 11 -3.02 -40.26 19.83
CA ILE A 11 -2.14 -41.26 19.21
C ILE A 11 -1.55 -40.68 17.94
N ASP A 12 -0.43 -39.97 18.08
CA ASP A 12 0.68 -40.15 17.14
C ASP A 12 2.00 -39.68 17.76
N ALA A 13 2.89 -40.63 17.98
CA ALA A 13 4.24 -40.41 18.50
C ALA A 13 5.22 -40.61 17.34
N THR A 14 5.58 -39.53 16.64
CA THR A 14 6.65 -39.60 15.64
C THR A 14 8.01 -39.49 16.31
N VAL A 15 8.62 -40.65 16.56
CA VAL A 15 9.98 -40.79 17.12
C VAL A 15 11.01 -40.43 16.05
N ILE A 16 11.71 -39.31 16.24
CA ILE A 16 12.87 -38.91 15.42
C ILE A 16 14.09 -39.72 15.84
N ARG A 17 14.63 -40.55 14.94
CA ARG A 17 15.92 -41.23 15.13
C ARG A 17 17.07 -40.33 14.67
N PRO A 18 18.02 -39.95 15.54
CA PRO A 18 19.25 -39.30 15.13
C PRO A 18 20.19 -40.31 14.45
N ARG A 19 20.79 -39.95 13.32
CA ARG A 19 21.93 -40.69 12.76
C ARG A 19 23.23 -40.18 13.39
N PRO A 20 24.07 -41.06 13.98
CA PRO A 20 25.36 -40.68 14.52
C PRO A 20 26.47 -40.80 13.47
N GLY A 21 27.31 -39.76 13.35
CA GLY A 21 28.75 -39.94 13.11
C GLY A 21 29.38 -39.27 11.88
N ALA A 22 30.55 -38.67 12.16
CA ALA A 22 31.61 -38.15 11.29
C ALA A 22 31.39 -36.71 10.74
N GLY A 23 32.23 -35.71 10.98
CA GLY A 23 33.57 -35.68 11.59
C GLY A 23 34.04 -34.22 11.81
N LYS A 24 35.11 -34.08 12.59
CA LYS A 24 35.67 -32.82 13.11
C LYS A 24 36.31 -31.91 12.05
N ARG A 25 36.17 -30.61 12.30
CA ARG A 25 37.13 -29.47 12.13
C ARG A 25 38.04 -29.44 10.90
N GLY A 26 37.85 -28.40 10.09
CA GLY A 26 38.91 -27.76 9.31
C GLY A 26 38.72 -26.24 9.40
N VAL A 27 39.66 -25.56 10.05
CA VAL A 27 39.83 -24.11 10.00
C VAL A 27 40.67 -23.78 8.76
N SER A 28 40.15 -22.93 7.88
CA SER A 28 40.94 -22.02 7.04
C SER A 28 40.02 -21.05 6.29
N ASP A 29 40.20 -19.77 6.56
CA ASP A 29 39.77 -18.61 5.78
C ASP A 29 41.08 -17.90 5.31
N PRO A 30 41.16 -17.02 4.29
CA PRO A 30 40.18 -16.59 3.28
C PRO A 30 40.74 -16.63 1.84
N LEU A 31 39.89 -16.87 0.83
CA LEU A 31 40.13 -16.36 -0.52
C LEU A 31 38.82 -15.79 -1.10
N GLY A 32 38.66 -14.49 -0.89
CA GLY A 32 38.09 -13.52 -1.82
C GLY A 32 36.90 -13.96 -2.68
N ALA A 33 35.71 -13.99 -2.10
CA ALA A 33 34.46 -13.82 -2.85
C ALA A 33 33.93 -12.41 -2.61
N ARG A 34 34.33 -11.46 -3.46
CA ARG A 34 33.65 -10.17 -3.56
C ARG A 34 32.25 -10.44 -4.13
N PRO A 35 31.14 -10.08 -3.47
CA PRO A 35 29.87 -10.04 -4.18
C PRO A 35 29.99 -8.93 -5.22
N PHE A 36 29.75 -9.26 -6.49
CA PHE A 36 29.44 -8.26 -7.50
C PHE A 36 28.14 -7.58 -7.05
N ALA A 37 28.27 -6.46 -6.35
CA ALA A 37 27.16 -5.56 -6.11
C ALA A 37 26.78 -4.98 -7.47
N MET A 38 25.70 -5.49 -8.08
CA MET A 38 25.03 -4.72 -9.11
C MET A 38 24.53 -3.44 -8.45
N PRO A 39 24.88 -2.24 -8.96
CA PRO A 39 24.29 -1.03 -8.44
C PRO A 39 22.78 -1.12 -8.69
N LEU A 40 21.99 -1.03 -7.61
CA LEU A 40 20.58 -0.68 -7.73
C LEU A 40 20.49 0.58 -8.58
N PRO A 41 19.58 0.67 -9.56
CA PRO A 41 19.38 1.91 -10.26
C PRO A 41 19.03 2.97 -9.22
N VAL A 42 19.94 3.93 -9.03
CA VAL A 42 19.66 5.17 -8.30
C VAL A 42 18.40 5.71 -8.97
N ALA A 43 17.31 5.80 -8.22
CA ALA A 43 16.06 6.37 -8.72
C ALA A 43 16.41 7.73 -9.32
N SER A 44 16.41 7.80 -10.64
CA SER A 44 16.68 9.04 -11.36
C SER A 44 15.62 10.02 -10.91
N SER A 45 16.04 11.08 -10.22
CA SER A 45 15.18 12.20 -9.92
C SER A 45 14.79 12.81 -11.26
N VAL A 46 13.63 12.40 -11.77
CA VAL A 46 13.05 12.94 -13.00
C VAL A 46 13.07 14.46 -12.87
N PRO A 47 13.77 15.19 -13.77
CA PRO A 47 13.87 16.64 -13.71
C PRO A 47 12.48 17.28 -13.73
N GLU A 48 12.33 18.40 -13.04
CA GLU A 48 11.04 19.09 -12.85
C GLU A 48 10.34 19.45 -14.17
N VAL A 49 11.14 19.70 -15.21
CA VAL A 49 10.68 19.95 -16.60
C VAL A 49 10.05 18.72 -17.26
N GLU A 50 10.50 17.50 -16.94
CA GLU A 50 9.85 16.27 -17.40
C GLU A 50 8.57 15.97 -16.59
N ARG A 51 8.49 16.45 -15.33
CA ARG A 51 7.25 16.40 -14.54
C ARG A 51 6.19 17.36 -15.08
N GLU A 52 6.59 18.53 -15.54
CA GLU A 52 5.73 19.48 -16.25
C GLU A 52 5.36 18.97 -17.65
N GLY A 53 6.28 18.32 -18.36
CA GLY A 53 6.01 17.68 -19.66
C GLY A 53 5.02 16.51 -19.59
N LEU A 54 5.02 15.77 -18.49
CA LEU A 54 3.95 14.82 -18.16
C LEU A 54 2.63 15.54 -17.87
N ALA A 55 2.65 16.75 -17.28
CA ALA A 55 1.46 17.50 -16.92
C ALA A 55 0.76 18.19 -18.11
N ILE A 56 1.44 18.42 -19.24
CA ILE A 56 0.81 18.97 -20.45
C ILE A 56 -0.02 17.87 -21.12
N GLY A 57 -1.33 17.87 -20.86
CA GLY A 57 -2.30 16.92 -21.45
C GLY A 57 -2.81 15.82 -20.50
N LEU A 58 -2.35 15.78 -19.24
CA LEU A 58 -2.96 14.90 -18.24
C LEU A 58 -4.26 15.50 -17.72
N ASN A 59 -5.25 14.65 -17.47
CA ASN A 59 -6.49 15.02 -16.80
C ASN A 59 -6.18 15.81 -15.51
N PRO A 60 -6.72 17.04 -15.32
CA PRO A 60 -6.37 17.91 -14.19
C PRO A 60 -6.58 17.26 -12.81
N LEU A 61 -7.53 16.34 -12.72
CA LEU A 61 -7.80 15.57 -11.52
C LEU A 61 -6.65 14.60 -11.19
N VAL A 62 -6.08 13.95 -12.20
CA VAL A 62 -4.92 13.05 -12.05
C VAL A 62 -3.67 13.84 -11.67
N GLN A 63 -3.49 15.03 -12.25
CA GLN A 63 -2.40 15.92 -11.86
C GLN A 63 -2.52 16.33 -10.38
N ALA A 64 -3.71 16.75 -9.95
CA ALA A 64 -3.96 17.08 -8.55
C ALA A 64 -3.71 15.88 -7.62
N ALA A 65 -4.09 14.67 -8.04
CA ALA A 65 -3.95 13.44 -7.26
C ALA A 65 -2.53 12.85 -7.22
N SER A 66 -1.60 13.37 -8.03
CA SER A 66 -0.27 12.79 -8.22
C SER A 66 0.52 12.54 -6.92
N PRO A 67 0.52 13.42 -5.89
CA PRO A 67 1.18 13.14 -4.62
C PRO A 67 0.61 11.90 -3.92
N LEU A 68 -0.72 11.79 -3.85
CA LEU A 68 -1.44 10.68 -3.21
C LEU A 68 -1.21 9.35 -3.96
N LEU A 69 -1.17 9.39 -5.28
CA LEU A 69 -0.87 8.21 -6.11
C LEU A 69 0.56 7.73 -5.91
N ARG A 70 1.53 8.65 -5.79
CA ARG A 70 2.91 8.30 -5.44
C ARG A 70 2.98 7.68 -4.06
N LEU A 71 2.30 8.26 -3.06
CA LEU A 71 2.22 7.69 -1.71
C LEU A 71 1.72 6.24 -1.74
N ALA A 72 0.61 5.97 -2.42
CA ALA A 72 0.06 4.63 -2.57
C ALA A 72 0.98 3.65 -3.31
N GLY A 73 1.84 4.14 -4.21
CA GLY A 73 2.88 3.34 -4.85
C GLY A 73 4.01 2.95 -3.89
N HIS A 74 4.50 3.91 -3.10
CA HIS A 74 5.61 3.69 -2.17
C HIS A 74 5.21 2.83 -0.96
N ALA A 75 3.98 3.02 -0.46
CA ALA A 75 3.44 2.28 0.69
C ALA A 75 3.46 0.75 0.49
N ARG A 76 3.32 0.28 -0.76
CA ARG A 76 3.34 -1.16 -1.07
C ARG A 76 4.74 -1.80 -0.99
N GLY A 77 5.81 -1.00 -1.05
CA GLY A 77 7.18 -1.51 -1.16
C GLY A 77 8.05 -1.30 0.08
N VAL A 78 7.88 -0.22 0.84
CA VAL A 78 8.90 0.23 1.81
C VAL A 78 8.27 0.96 3.02
N LEU A 79 7.41 0.30 3.79
CA LEU A 79 6.88 0.88 5.05
C LEU A 79 7.68 0.52 6.31
N SER A 80 8.63 -0.40 6.22
CA SER A 80 9.35 -0.93 7.39
C SER A 80 10.17 0.13 8.17
N SER A 81 10.45 1.29 7.58
CA SER A 81 11.24 2.38 8.19
C SER A 81 10.51 3.73 8.27
N VAL A 82 9.21 3.76 7.95
CA VAL A 82 8.42 5.01 7.90
C VAL A 82 7.66 5.18 9.21
N ASP A 83 7.70 6.39 9.76
CA ASP A 83 6.83 6.80 10.87
C ASP A 83 5.39 6.92 10.34
N ILE A 84 4.53 5.98 10.75
CA ILE A 84 3.15 5.87 10.27
C ILE A 84 2.27 7.06 10.70
N PRO A 85 2.30 7.53 11.97
CA PRO A 85 1.65 8.78 12.37
C PRO A 85 2.03 9.99 11.50
N ASP A 86 3.31 10.16 11.21
CA ASP A 86 3.78 11.26 10.36
C ASP A 86 3.30 11.13 8.92
N LEU A 87 3.36 9.91 8.37
CA LEU A 87 2.81 9.59 7.05
C LEU A 87 1.33 9.95 6.95
N ARG A 88 0.56 9.66 8.01
CA ARG A 88 -0.87 9.93 8.07
C ARG A 88 -1.16 11.42 8.05
N ARG A 89 -0.42 12.19 8.85
CA ARG A 89 -0.53 13.64 8.89
C ARG A 89 -0.23 14.23 7.51
N GLN A 90 0.83 13.77 6.85
CA GLN A 90 1.17 14.21 5.51
C GLN A 90 0.08 13.87 4.50
N ALA A 91 -0.47 12.64 4.55
CA ALA A 91 -1.54 12.24 3.65
C ALA A 91 -2.79 13.13 3.79
N LEU A 92 -3.20 13.44 5.03
CA LEU A 92 -4.34 14.34 5.28
C LEU A 92 -4.12 15.74 4.70
N GLU A 93 -2.89 16.26 4.75
CA GLU A 93 -2.54 17.54 4.14
C GLU A 93 -2.54 17.45 2.61
N ASP A 94 -1.98 16.37 2.05
CA ASP A 94 -2.01 16.12 0.60
C ASP A 94 -3.44 16.02 0.07
N PHE A 95 -4.39 15.48 0.85
CA PHE A 95 -5.82 15.47 0.49
C PHE A 95 -6.43 16.87 0.45
N ARG A 96 -6.08 17.76 1.38
CA ARG A 96 -6.54 19.16 1.35
C ARG A 96 -6.03 19.86 0.10
N VAL A 97 -4.73 19.73 -0.16
CA VAL A 97 -4.07 20.31 -1.35
C VAL A 97 -4.66 19.74 -2.64
N PHE A 98 -4.96 18.43 -2.68
CA PHE A 98 -5.65 17.80 -3.81
C PHE A 98 -7.01 18.45 -4.08
N GLU A 99 -7.85 18.61 -3.05
CA GLU A 99 -9.18 19.21 -3.20
C GLU A 99 -9.09 20.66 -3.69
N GLU A 100 -8.17 21.45 -3.13
CA GLU A 100 -7.94 22.83 -3.54
C GLU A 100 -7.50 22.92 -5.01
N ARG A 101 -6.52 22.11 -5.42
CA ARG A 101 -6.02 22.08 -6.80
C ARG A 101 -7.07 21.61 -7.80
N ALA A 102 -7.81 20.56 -7.48
CA ALA A 102 -8.85 20.04 -8.36
C ALA A 102 -9.98 21.06 -8.56
N ARG A 103 -10.40 21.74 -7.50
CA ARG A 103 -11.40 22.82 -7.59
C ARG A 103 -10.87 24.03 -8.37
N ALA A 104 -9.61 24.43 -8.13
CA ALA A 104 -8.97 25.53 -8.87
C ALA A 104 -8.84 25.22 -10.37
N ALA A 105 -8.70 23.95 -10.73
CA ALA A 105 -8.70 23.48 -12.12
C ALA A 105 -10.10 23.36 -12.75
N GLY A 106 -11.17 23.76 -12.04
CA GLY A 106 -12.54 23.73 -12.55
C GLY A 106 -13.22 22.36 -12.54
N VAL A 107 -12.65 21.38 -11.83
CA VAL A 107 -13.28 20.05 -11.70
C VAL A 107 -14.57 20.17 -10.87
N ALA A 108 -15.65 19.57 -11.36
CA ALA A 108 -16.94 19.59 -10.69
C ALA A 108 -16.86 18.98 -9.28
N HIS A 109 -17.57 19.57 -8.32
CA HIS A 109 -17.45 19.22 -6.90
C HIS A 109 -17.76 17.74 -6.64
N GLU A 110 -18.79 17.20 -7.29
CA GLU A 110 -19.17 15.79 -7.18
C GLU A 110 -18.08 14.85 -7.68
N VAL A 111 -17.31 15.27 -8.69
CA VAL A 111 -16.16 14.51 -9.22
C VAL A 111 -15.00 14.57 -8.24
N VAL A 112 -14.74 15.74 -7.64
CA VAL A 112 -13.72 15.88 -6.58
C VAL A 112 -14.05 14.99 -5.38
N LEU A 113 -15.30 14.95 -4.93
CA LEU A 113 -15.72 14.09 -3.82
C LEU A 113 -15.60 12.59 -4.15
N ALA A 114 -16.01 12.19 -5.35
CA ALA A 114 -15.88 10.82 -5.83
C ALA A 114 -14.40 10.40 -5.90
N ALA A 115 -13.54 11.24 -6.47
CA ALA A 115 -12.12 11.00 -6.56
C ALA A 115 -11.45 10.95 -5.18
N ARG A 116 -11.83 11.85 -4.26
CA ARG A 116 -11.33 11.83 -2.89
C ARG A 116 -11.63 10.50 -2.21
N TYR A 117 -12.86 10.01 -2.36
CA TYR A 117 -13.26 8.72 -1.81
C TYR A 117 -12.42 7.56 -2.36
N VAL A 118 -12.30 7.48 -3.69
CA VAL A 118 -11.51 6.47 -4.41
C VAL A 118 -10.03 6.52 -3.98
N LEU A 119 -9.46 7.71 -3.85
CA LEU A 119 -8.09 7.91 -3.39
C LEU A 119 -7.91 7.50 -1.92
N CYS A 120 -8.86 7.82 -1.03
CA CYS A 120 -8.80 7.38 0.37
C CYS A 120 -8.74 5.85 0.45
N ALA A 121 -9.69 5.17 -0.22
CA ALA A 121 -9.73 3.72 -0.28
C ALA A 121 -8.43 3.12 -0.83
N THR A 122 -7.88 3.72 -1.89
CA THR A 122 -6.64 3.24 -2.53
C THR A 122 -5.42 3.41 -1.62
N VAL A 123 -5.29 4.56 -0.95
CA VAL A 123 -4.17 4.83 -0.04
C VAL A 123 -4.27 3.96 1.21
N ASP A 124 -5.47 3.82 1.79
CA ASP A 124 -5.70 2.96 2.95
C ASP A 124 -5.31 1.52 2.65
N GLU A 125 -5.77 0.97 1.53
CA GLU A 125 -5.40 -0.39 1.10
C GLU A 125 -3.89 -0.53 0.86
N ALA A 126 -3.26 0.45 0.20
CA ALA A 126 -1.83 0.42 -0.07
C ALA A 126 -0.97 0.46 1.21
N VAL A 127 -1.41 1.19 2.24
CA VAL A 127 -0.73 1.23 3.53
C VAL A 127 -0.98 -0.07 4.30
N MET A 128 -2.22 -0.53 4.38
CA MET A 128 -2.60 -1.74 5.13
C MET A 128 -2.00 -3.03 4.54
N SER A 129 -1.81 -3.08 3.21
CA SER A 129 -1.14 -4.19 2.51
C SER A 129 0.39 -4.16 2.62
N GLY A 130 0.98 -3.03 3.03
CA GLY A 130 2.42 -2.89 3.21
C GLY A 130 2.92 -3.47 4.54
N PRO A 131 4.25 -3.69 4.68
CA PRO A 131 4.83 -4.22 5.91
C PRO A 131 4.52 -3.34 7.13
N GLY A 132 3.91 -3.94 8.16
CA GLY A 132 3.58 -3.24 9.42
C GLY A 132 2.34 -2.35 9.38
N GLY A 133 1.73 -2.11 8.21
CA GLY A 133 0.57 -1.22 8.08
C GLY A 133 -0.68 -1.73 8.79
N SER A 134 -1.00 -3.02 8.67
CA SER A 134 -2.17 -3.64 9.32
C SER A 134 -2.12 -3.63 10.85
N GLN A 135 -0.91 -3.60 11.43
CA GLN A 135 -0.68 -3.56 12.88
C GLN A 135 -0.43 -2.15 13.43
N SER A 136 -0.47 -1.13 12.56
CA SER A 136 -0.21 0.26 12.92
C SER A 136 -1.49 1.02 13.32
N GLU A 137 -1.35 2.22 13.88
CA GLU A 137 -2.49 3.11 14.16
C GLU A 137 -3.32 3.47 12.91
N TRP A 138 -2.74 3.33 11.71
CA TRP A 138 -3.48 3.54 10.46
C TRP A 138 -4.66 2.59 10.32
N SER A 139 -4.56 1.35 10.81
CA SER A 139 -5.67 0.38 10.72
C SER A 139 -6.83 0.74 11.67
N GLN A 140 -6.54 1.42 12.78
CA GLN A 140 -7.55 1.90 13.74
C GLN A 140 -8.26 3.15 13.23
N HIS A 141 -7.52 3.99 12.50
CA HIS A 141 -8.03 5.22 11.95
C HIS A 141 -7.61 5.33 10.49
N PRO A 142 -8.27 4.67 9.52
CA PRO A 142 -7.97 4.87 8.10
C PRO A 142 -8.44 6.26 7.63
N LEU A 143 -8.00 6.68 6.45
CA LEU A 143 -8.37 7.96 5.85
C LEU A 143 -9.86 8.01 5.50
N LEU A 144 -10.44 6.89 5.04
CA LEU A 144 -11.88 6.75 4.85
C LEU A 144 -12.68 7.07 6.11
N VAL A 145 -12.23 6.62 7.29
CA VAL A 145 -12.88 6.97 8.56
C VAL A 145 -12.73 8.46 8.85
N ALA A 146 -11.55 9.02 8.64
CA ALA A 146 -11.28 10.42 8.94
C ALA A 146 -12.06 11.40 8.04
N LEU A 147 -12.14 11.12 6.73
CA LEU A 147 -12.65 12.05 5.72
C LEU A 147 -14.07 11.73 5.25
N HIS A 148 -14.50 10.48 5.41
CA HIS A 148 -15.81 10.01 4.95
C HIS A 148 -16.64 9.34 6.06
N ARG A 149 -16.08 9.15 7.27
CA ARG A 149 -16.73 8.47 8.40
C ARG A 149 -17.17 7.04 8.06
N GLU A 150 -16.43 6.38 7.17
CA GLU A 150 -16.70 5.02 6.70
C GLU A 150 -15.51 4.12 7.00
N ALA A 151 -15.76 2.91 7.52
CA ALA A 151 -14.71 2.00 7.94
C ALA A 151 -14.20 1.08 6.82
N TRP A 152 -15.05 0.77 5.83
CA TRP A 152 -14.74 -0.18 4.76
C TRP A 152 -15.31 0.37 3.44
N GLY A 153 -14.42 0.71 2.51
CA GLY A 153 -14.80 1.48 1.32
C GLY A 153 -15.10 0.68 0.05
N GLY A 154 -14.99 -0.65 0.11
CA GLY A 154 -14.98 -1.52 -1.07
C GLY A 154 -16.25 -1.46 -1.93
N GLU A 155 -17.44 -1.58 -1.33
CA GLU A 155 -18.70 -1.62 -2.08
C GLU A 155 -18.99 -0.30 -2.81
N LYS A 156 -18.95 0.82 -2.09
CA LYS A 156 -19.20 2.15 -2.64
C LYS A 156 -18.13 2.62 -3.63
N PHE A 157 -16.90 2.09 -3.56
CA PHE A 157 -15.89 2.32 -4.61
C PHE A 157 -16.40 1.83 -5.96
N PHE A 158 -16.96 0.61 -6.01
CA PHE A 158 -17.47 0.03 -7.24
C PHE A 158 -18.78 0.69 -7.69
N GLU A 159 -19.64 1.13 -6.78
CA GLU A 159 -20.81 1.94 -7.13
C GLU A 159 -20.43 3.26 -7.80
N ILE A 160 -19.42 3.95 -7.25
CA ILE A 160 -18.88 5.19 -7.83
C ILE A 160 -18.30 4.89 -9.23
N LEU A 161 -17.52 3.81 -9.35
CA LEU A 161 -16.95 3.39 -10.62
C LEU A 161 -18.03 3.08 -11.66
N GLU A 162 -19.07 2.34 -11.28
CA GLU A 162 -20.20 2.01 -12.16
C GLU A 162 -20.89 3.28 -12.64
N ARG A 163 -21.18 4.22 -11.74
CA ARG A 163 -21.81 5.49 -12.07
C ARG A 163 -20.96 6.31 -13.04
N ILE A 164 -19.66 6.43 -12.81
CA ILE A 164 -18.74 7.17 -13.69
C ILE A 164 -18.64 6.48 -15.06
N SER A 165 -18.57 5.15 -15.08
CA SER A 165 -18.42 4.34 -16.30
C SER A 165 -19.63 4.42 -17.24
N ARG A 166 -20.80 4.87 -16.76
CA ARG A 166 -21.99 5.10 -17.60
C ARG A 166 -21.85 6.31 -18.53
N ASP A 167 -20.95 7.25 -18.23
CA ASP A 167 -20.67 8.41 -19.07
C ASP A 167 -19.18 8.80 -19.00
N PRO A 168 -18.28 8.00 -19.62
CA PRO A 168 -16.84 8.22 -19.51
C PRO A 168 -16.39 9.49 -20.23
N ALA A 169 -17.08 9.91 -21.31
CA ALA A 169 -16.73 11.10 -22.09
C ALA A 169 -16.86 12.40 -21.28
N ARG A 170 -17.72 12.41 -20.25
CA ARG A 170 -17.88 13.53 -19.32
C ARG A 170 -16.77 13.63 -18.28
N HIS A 171 -15.97 12.57 -18.09
CA HIS A 171 -15.01 12.45 -17.00
C HIS A 171 -13.55 12.29 -17.46
N LEU A 172 -13.29 12.30 -18.77
CA LEU A 172 -11.97 12.20 -19.40
C LEU A 172 -11.53 13.55 -19.95
#